data_AF-A0A1W5D1K4-F1
#
_entry.id   AF-A0A1W5D1K4-F1
#
_cell.length_a   1.000
_cell.length_b   1.000
_cell.length_c   1.000
_cell.angle_alpha   90.00
_cell.angle_beta   90.00
_cell.angle_gamma   90.00
#
_symmetry.space_group_name_H-M   'P 1'
#
loop_
_entity.id
_entity.type
_entity.pdbx_description
1 polymer ?
#
loop_
_entity_poly.entity_id
_entity_poly.type
_entity_poly.pdbx_seq_one_letter_code
_entity_poly.pdbx_strand_id
1 'polypeptide(L)'
;MDDVLTLLESRAGPNHRLVRAFEIDNAFTTTDKSFYRKFMSKARRLVAKDEPTWKLMSDLMRDHVSFESQSTTSNQSLPLVPLVQAAVLKITMYTLFKSPAEKLEAAKIRLIAERINRLWIDSKSTHEPERFQEDRRELRETVHTILSVTRVDMDRNNPLNLILPAYETLWRVVLRGFLEVTFRGAEAGTEWRQLLKTFLADPTLSTFKRTNDLTGISVAFIVAETLRLYPPTRRIYRDTKPKVKDDPPAHFAADIEFLHRDAKIWGEDSLSFNPSRWKDVSKKCQDAYMPFGWKPFTCPTKDDFGPRMIGLAVAALVAEFEHGWTWRAARSEDQIDVDGPLEAERDSYVTLQLAKRE
;
A
#
# COMPACT_ATOMS: atom_id res chain seq x y z
N MET A 1 7.90 -35.57 18.43
CA MET A 1 7.18 -34.98 17.27
C MET A 1 5.95 -34.32 17.87
N ASP A 2 5.84 -33.00 18.03
CA ASP A 2 6.49 -31.92 17.29
C ASP A 2 6.74 -30.70 18.22
N ASP A 3 8.02 -30.37 18.41
CA ASP A 3 8.48 -29.25 19.25
C ASP A 3 8.60 -27.92 18.48
N VAL A 4 7.89 -27.79 17.35
CA VAL A 4 8.04 -26.64 16.44
C VAL A 4 6.67 -26.03 16.18
N LEU A 5 6.56 -24.71 16.35
CA LEU A 5 5.37 -23.97 15.91
C LEU A 5 5.13 -24.28 14.43
N THR A 6 3.88 -24.53 14.06
CA THR A 6 3.51 -24.57 12.65
C THR A 6 3.85 -23.24 11.98
N LEU A 7 4.01 -23.26 10.66
CA LEU A 7 4.30 -22.04 9.88
C LEU A 7 3.25 -20.93 10.10
N LEU A 8 1.98 -21.31 10.35
CA LEU A 8 0.90 -20.36 10.61
C LEU A 8 0.97 -19.82 12.04
N GLU A 9 1.22 -20.64 13.05
CA GLU A 9 1.41 -20.17 14.43
C GLU A 9 2.59 -19.21 14.54
N SER A 10 3.73 -19.55 13.92
CA SER A 10 4.91 -18.69 13.84
C SER A 10 4.62 -17.34 13.19
N ARG A 11 3.69 -17.28 12.23
CA ARG A 11 3.25 -16.03 11.58
C ARG A 11 2.22 -15.26 12.42
N ALA A 12 1.29 -15.97 13.05
CA ALA A 12 0.15 -15.40 13.77
C ALA A 12 0.59 -14.64 15.03
N GLY A 13 1.57 -15.17 15.77
CA GLY A 13 2.04 -14.62 17.04
C GLY A 13 2.39 -13.13 16.98
N PRO A 14 3.34 -12.67 16.14
CA PRO A 14 3.69 -11.25 16.01
C PRO A 14 2.53 -10.37 15.52
N ASN A 15 1.55 -10.96 14.85
CA ASN A 15 0.37 -10.26 14.31
C ASN A 15 -0.81 -10.26 15.28
N HIS A 16 -0.69 -10.86 16.46
CA HIS A 16 -1.77 -10.93 17.44
C HIS A 16 -2.28 -9.54 17.87
N ARG A 17 -1.40 -8.53 17.88
CA ARG A 17 -1.78 -7.13 18.10
C ARG A 17 -2.86 -6.62 17.13
N LEU A 18 -2.90 -7.15 15.90
CA LEU A 18 -3.90 -6.77 14.90
C LEU A 18 -5.26 -7.41 15.19
N VAL A 19 -5.28 -8.60 15.82
CA VAL A 19 -6.51 -9.20 16.33
C VAL A 19 -7.13 -8.30 17.40
N ARG A 20 -6.32 -7.82 18.35
CA ARG A 20 -6.76 -6.88 19.40
C ARG A 20 -7.33 -5.58 18.84
N ALA A 21 -6.66 -5.01 17.84
CA ALA A 21 -7.02 -3.71 17.28
C ALA A 21 -8.20 -3.74 16.29
N PHE A 22 -8.33 -4.82 15.51
CA PHE A 22 -9.26 -4.86 14.38
C PHE A 22 -10.22 -6.05 14.40
N GLU A 23 -10.12 -6.93 15.40
CA GLU A 23 -10.95 -8.14 15.55
C GLU A 23 -10.87 -9.05 14.31
N ILE A 24 -9.70 -9.09 13.65
CA ILE A 24 -9.49 -9.83 12.40
C ILE A 24 -9.02 -11.27 12.64
N ASP A 25 -9.54 -12.17 11.81
CA ASP A 25 -9.06 -13.54 11.61
C ASP A 25 -8.85 -13.71 10.09
N ASN A 26 -7.61 -13.51 9.65
CA ASN A 26 -7.24 -13.54 8.23
C ASN A 26 -5.89 -14.25 8.00
N ALA A 27 -5.35 -14.15 6.78
CA ALA A 27 -4.09 -14.79 6.40
C ALA A 27 -2.85 -14.39 7.24
N PHE A 28 -2.92 -13.34 8.05
CA PHE A 28 -1.85 -12.90 8.94
C PHE A 28 -1.98 -13.45 10.36
N THR A 29 -3.21 -13.67 10.83
CA THR A 29 -3.51 -13.93 12.24
C THR A 29 -4.03 -15.34 12.50
N THR A 30 -4.51 -16.03 11.46
CA THR A 30 -5.09 -17.36 11.60
C THR A 30 -4.04 -18.46 11.78
N THR A 31 -4.35 -19.43 12.64
CA THR A 31 -3.60 -20.69 12.77
C THR A 31 -4.29 -21.86 12.06
N ASP A 32 -5.53 -21.66 11.59
CA ASP A 32 -6.31 -22.68 10.88
C ASP A 32 -5.86 -22.79 9.42
N LYS A 33 -5.25 -23.94 9.09
CA LYS A 33 -4.74 -24.24 7.75
C LYS A 33 -5.84 -24.36 6.69
N SER A 34 -7.02 -24.87 7.06
CA SER A 34 -8.16 -25.00 6.15
C SER A 34 -8.71 -23.62 5.81
N PHE A 35 -8.95 -22.81 6.85
CA PHE A 35 -9.40 -21.43 6.69
C PHE A 35 -8.40 -20.59 5.89
N TYR A 36 -7.10 -20.67 6.20
CA TYR A 36 -6.05 -19.98 5.45
C TYR A 36 -6.12 -20.27 3.95
N ARG A 37 -6.25 -21.55 3.56
CA ARG A 37 -6.36 -21.94 2.14
C ARG A 37 -7.62 -21.38 1.50
N LYS A 38 -8.77 -21.46 2.17
CA LYS A 38 -10.05 -20.89 1.70
C LYS A 38 -9.93 -19.38 1.49
N PHE A 39 -9.41 -18.67 2.48
CA PHE A 39 -9.19 -17.23 2.45
C PHE A 39 -8.28 -16.83 1.28
N MET A 40 -7.14 -17.51 1.12
CA MET A 40 -6.20 -17.22 0.03
C MET A 40 -6.78 -17.51 -1.35
N SER A 41 -7.62 -18.55 -1.49
CA SER A 41 -8.36 -18.81 -2.73
C SER A 41 -9.34 -17.68 -3.04
N LYS A 42 -10.11 -17.22 -2.04
CA LYS A 42 -11.03 -16.09 -2.18
C LYS A 42 -10.30 -14.80 -2.55
N ALA A 43 -9.21 -14.47 -1.86
CA ALA A 43 -8.42 -13.27 -2.13
C ALA A 43 -7.92 -13.24 -3.59
N ARG A 44 -7.41 -14.37 -4.12
CA ARG A 44 -6.99 -14.47 -5.53
C ARG A 44 -8.13 -14.23 -6.52
N ARG A 45 -9.31 -14.76 -6.26
CA ARG A 45 -10.49 -14.52 -7.13
C ARG A 45 -10.91 -13.05 -7.11
N LEU A 46 -10.87 -12.40 -5.94
CA LEU A 46 -11.27 -11.00 -5.80
C LEU A 46 -10.37 -10.06 -6.60
N VAL A 47 -9.10 -10.39 -6.80
CA VAL A 47 -8.12 -9.53 -7.52
C VAL A 47 -7.92 -9.92 -8.98
N ALA A 48 -8.51 -11.04 -9.43
CA ALA A 48 -8.52 -11.39 -10.85
C ALA A 48 -9.51 -10.48 -11.60
N LYS A 49 -9.00 -9.49 -12.32
CA LYS A 49 -9.78 -8.49 -13.04
C LYS A 49 -9.54 -8.58 -14.54
N ASP A 50 -10.60 -8.41 -15.32
CA ASP A 50 -10.51 -8.27 -16.77
C ASP A 50 -10.15 -6.83 -17.16
N GLU A 51 -9.78 -6.64 -18.43
CA GLU A 51 -9.38 -5.35 -18.98
C GLU A 51 -10.47 -4.27 -18.87
N PRO A 52 -11.77 -4.55 -19.12
CA PRO A 52 -12.84 -3.58 -18.87
C PRO A 52 -12.94 -3.15 -17.39
N THR A 53 -12.76 -4.06 -16.43
CA THR A 53 -12.74 -3.69 -15.01
C THR A 53 -11.53 -2.82 -14.69
N TRP A 54 -10.36 -3.07 -15.28
CA TRP A 54 -9.19 -2.19 -15.13
C TRP A 54 -9.45 -0.79 -15.67
N LYS A 55 -10.11 -0.67 -16.82
CA LYS A 55 -10.51 0.62 -17.37
C LYS A 55 -11.44 1.39 -16.44
N LEU A 56 -12.49 0.73 -15.93
CA LEU A 56 -13.40 1.33 -14.96
C LEU A 56 -12.69 1.75 -13.67
N MET A 57 -11.77 0.92 -13.17
CA MET A 57 -10.95 1.27 -12.00
C MET A 57 -10.05 2.49 -12.24
N SER A 58 -9.50 2.62 -13.46
CA SER A 58 -8.72 3.80 -13.88
C SER A 58 -9.57 5.06 -13.86
N ASP A 59 -10.77 4.99 -14.44
CA ASP A 59 -11.67 6.14 -14.55
C ASP A 59 -12.16 6.55 -13.14
N LEU A 60 -12.55 5.60 -12.29
CA LEU A 60 -12.92 5.88 -10.89
C LEU A 60 -11.80 6.55 -10.09
N MET A 61 -10.55 6.11 -10.27
CA MET A 61 -9.40 6.71 -9.60
C MET A 61 -9.17 8.14 -10.08
N ARG A 62 -9.20 8.35 -11.39
CA ARG A 62 -9.04 9.66 -12.03
C ARG A 62 -10.11 10.64 -11.58
N ASP A 63 -11.38 10.24 -11.64
CA ASP A 63 -12.52 11.08 -11.28
C ASP A 63 -12.45 11.51 -9.82
N HIS A 64 -12.08 10.59 -8.92
CA HIS A 64 -11.95 10.93 -7.51
C HIS A 64 -10.80 11.92 -7.24
N VAL A 65 -9.62 11.67 -7.83
CA VAL A 65 -8.46 12.55 -7.66
C VAL A 65 -8.75 13.95 -8.24
N SER A 66 -9.37 14.00 -9.43
CA SER A 66 -9.73 15.28 -10.06
C SER A 66 -10.82 16.02 -9.28
N PHE A 67 -11.80 15.31 -8.72
CA PHE A 67 -12.82 15.91 -7.86
C PHE A 67 -12.21 16.62 -6.63
N GLU A 68 -11.25 16.00 -5.95
CA GLU A 68 -10.58 16.62 -4.78
C GLU A 68 -9.75 17.85 -5.21
N SER A 69 -9.05 17.77 -6.34
CA SER A 69 -8.31 18.89 -6.94
C SER A 69 -9.22 20.08 -7.28
N GLN A 70 -10.36 19.83 -7.93
CA GLN A 70 -11.33 20.86 -8.34
C GLN A 70 -12.10 21.46 -7.16
N SER A 71 -12.38 20.65 -6.13
CA SER A 71 -13.05 21.12 -4.90
C SER A 71 -12.15 22.02 -4.04
N THR A 72 -10.87 22.14 -4.39
CA THR A 72 -9.90 23.00 -3.70
C THR A 72 -9.88 24.38 -4.34
N THR A 73 -10.34 25.39 -3.58
CA THR A 73 -10.27 26.80 -3.99
C THR A 73 -8.81 27.27 -4.18
N SER A 74 -8.58 28.35 -4.94
CA SER A 74 -7.23 28.82 -5.29
C SER A 74 -6.34 29.11 -4.07
N ASN A 75 -6.92 29.51 -2.93
CA ASN A 75 -6.20 29.84 -1.70
C ASN A 75 -6.07 28.65 -0.73
N GLN A 76 -6.57 27.47 -1.11
CA GLN A 76 -6.56 26.28 -0.28
C GLN A 76 -5.53 25.27 -0.77
N SER A 77 -5.09 24.43 0.17
CA SER A 77 -4.14 23.35 -0.04
C SER A 77 -4.77 22.03 0.38
N LEU A 78 -4.39 20.95 -0.29
CA LEU A 78 -4.88 19.61 -0.02
C LEU A 78 -3.91 18.85 0.90
N PRO A 79 -4.36 18.28 2.03
CA PRO A 79 -3.52 17.40 2.82
C PRO A 79 -3.25 16.11 2.03
N LEU A 80 -1.97 15.82 1.76
CA LEU A 80 -1.60 14.77 0.81
C LEU A 80 -1.91 13.37 1.32
N VAL A 81 -1.60 13.07 2.59
CA VAL A 81 -1.86 11.74 3.17
C VAL A 81 -3.35 11.38 3.13
N PRO A 82 -4.29 12.21 3.62
CA PRO A 82 -5.72 11.95 3.50
C PRO A 82 -6.20 11.77 2.06
N LEU A 83 -5.67 12.54 1.10
CA LEU A 83 -6.00 12.41 -0.32
C LEU A 83 -5.63 11.03 -0.87
N VAL A 84 -4.37 10.60 -0.69
CA VAL A 84 -3.89 9.29 -1.16
C VAL A 84 -4.60 8.15 -0.46
N GLN A 85 -4.83 8.29 0.85
CA GLN A 85 -5.59 7.31 1.64
C GLN A 85 -7.02 7.17 1.12
N ALA A 86 -7.72 8.28 0.85
CA ALA A 86 -9.10 8.23 0.35
C ALA A 86 -9.18 7.57 -1.02
N ALA A 87 -8.27 7.92 -1.93
CA ALA A 87 -8.22 7.37 -3.29
C ALA A 87 -7.98 5.86 -3.29
N VAL A 88 -6.98 5.41 -2.52
CA VAL A 88 -6.67 3.98 -2.41
C VAL A 88 -7.75 3.21 -1.66
N LEU A 89 -8.39 3.80 -0.65
CA LEU A 89 -9.48 3.14 0.06
C LEU A 89 -10.71 2.96 -0.83
N LYS A 90 -11.10 3.99 -1.59
CA LYS A 90 -12.24 3.92 -2.52
C LYS A 90 -12.03 2.83 -3.58
N ILE A 91 -10.85 2.78 -4.21
CA ILE A 91 -10.60 1.74 -5.21
C ILE A 91 -10.51 0.34 -4.59
N THR A 92 -10.01 0.24 -3.36
CA THR A 92 -9.97 -1.03 -2.61
C THR A 92 -11.39 -1.53 -2.33
N MET A 93 -12.29 -0.64 -1.89
CA MET A 93 -13.68 -0.97 -1.63
C MET A 93 -14.40 -1.43 -2.91
N TYR A 94 -14.19 -0.72 -4.02
CA TYR A 94 -14.71 -1.13 -5.32
C TYR A 94 -14.14 -2.50 -5.75
N THR A 95 -12.83 -2.70 -5.61
CA THR A 95 -12.16 -3.95 -6.01
C THR A 95 -12.72 -5.15 -5.26
N LEU A 96 -12.85 -5.04 -3.94
CA LEU A 96 -13.21 -6.15 -3.05
C LEU A 96 -14.71 -6.39 -2.97
N PHE A 97 -15.52 -5.33 -2.99
CA PHE A 97 -16.94 -5.39 -2.67
C PHE A 97 -17.85 -4.88 -3.77
N LYS A 98 -17.30 -4.40 -4.90
CA LYS A 98 -18.05 -3.72 -5.96
C LYS A 98 -18.95 -2.60 -5.42
N SER A 99 -18.47 -1.94 -4.35
CA SER A 99 -19.18 -0.82 -3.74
C SER A 99 -19.30 0.33 -4.74
N PRO A 100 -20.42 1.07 -4.74
CA PRO A 100 -20.57 2.28 -5.54
C PRO A 100 -19.62 3.36 -4.98
N ALA A 101 -18.38 3.41 -5.48
CA ALA A 101 -17.31 4.27 -4.98
C ALA A 101 -17.71 5.76 -5.03
N GLU A 102 -18.56 6.12 -6.01
CA GLU A 102 -19.15 7.43 -6.23
C GLU A 102 -20.16 7.84 -5.15
N LYS A 103 -20.79 6.87 -4.46
CA LYS A 103 -21.75 7.13 -3.38
C LYS A 103 -21.11 7.12 -2.00
N LEU A 104 -19.80 6.84 -1.90
CA LEU A 104 -19.08 6.83 -0.64
C LEU A 104 -18.75 8.26 -0.22
N GLU A 105 -19.46 8.74 0.81
CA GLU A 105 -19.20 10.05 1.42
C GLU A 105 -17.73 10.21 1.81
N ALA A 106 -17.11 11.30 1.36
CA ALA A 106 -15.68 11.57 1.60
C ALA A 106 -15.35 11.60 3.11
N ALA A 107 -16.26 12.11 3.94
CA ALA A 107 -16.09 12.13 5.40
C ALA A 107 -15.96 10.72 6.00
N LYS A 108 -16.78 9.75 5.56
CA LYS A 108 -16.73 8.36 6.03
C LYS A 108 -15.46 7.65 5.57
N ILE A 109 -15.01 7.91 4.34
CA ILE A 109 -13.75 7.38 3.81
C ILE A 109 -12.55 7.90 4.61
N ARG A 110 -12.51 9.21 4.88
CA ARG A 110 -11.47 9.83 5.71
C ARG A 110 -11.48 9.27 7.13
N LEU A 111 -12.67 9.10 7.73
CA LEU A 111 -12.82 8.49 9.05
C LEU A 111 -12.24 7.08 9.09
N ILE A 112 -12.58 6.21 8.13
CA ILE A 112 -12.06 4.84 8.06
C ILE A 112 -10.53 4.83 7.95
N ALA A 113 -9.98 5.62 7.03
CA ALA A 113 -8.54 5.75 6.83
C ALA A 113 -7.81 6.18 8.11
N GLU A 114 -8.35 7.21 8.77
CA GLU A 114 -7.82 7.75 10.01
C GLU A 114 -7.85 6.72 11.14
N ARG A 115 -9.00 6.06 11.37
CA ARG A 115 -9.16 5.04 12.42
C ARG A 115 -8.25 3.84 12.18
N ILE A 116 -8.12 3.38 10.94
CA ILE A 116 -7.17 2.31 10.59
C ILE A 116 -5.75 2.71 10.97
N ASN A 117 -5.30 3.92 10.60
CA ASN A 117 -3.94 4.35 10.91
C ASN A 117 -3.70 4.50 12.42
N ARG A 118 -4.63 5.12 13.16
CA ARG A 118 -4.54 5.31 14.61
C ARG A 118 -4.50 3.96 15.35
N LEU A 119 -5.48 3.09 15.12
CA LEU A 119 -5.53 1.76 15.74
C LEU A 119 -4.28 0.93 15.41
N TRP A 120 -3.74 1.07 14.19
CA TRP A 120 -2.51 0.38 13.83
C TRP A 120 -1.31 0.87 14.65
N ILE A 121 -1.16 2.18 14.83
CA ILE A 121 -0.08 2.77 15.64
C ILE A 121 -0.24 2.32 17.09
N ASP A 122 -1.42 2.49 17.67
CA ASP A 122 -1.71 2.15 19.07
C ASP A 122 -1.51 0.65 19.35
N SER A 123 -1.80 -0.21 18.37
CA SER A 123 -1.60 -1.66 18.54
C SER A 123 -0.15 -2.07 18.76
N LYS A 124 0.83 -1.20 18.47
CA LYS A 124 2.24 -1.44 18.77
C LYS A 124 2.58 -1.21 20.26
N SER A 125 1.73 -0.49 20.99
CA SER A 125 1.86 -0.24 22.42
C SER A 125 1.24 -1.38 23.23
N THR A 126 1.76 -1.61 24.44
CA THR A 126 1.12 -2.47 25.44
C THR A 126 -0.05 -1.78 26.15
N HIS A 127 -0.04 -0.45 26.20
CA HIS A 127 -1.09 0.37 26.78
C HIS A 127 -2.08 0.85 25.71
N GLU A 128 -3.37 0.57 25.91
CA GLU A 128 -4.45 1.07 25.06
C GLU A 128 -4.86 2.48 25.52
N PRO A 129 -4.84 3.50 24.63
CA PRO A 129 -5.34 4.82 24.99
C PRO A 129 -6.86 4.79 25.24
N GLU A 130 -7.38 5.74 26.02
CA GLU A 130 -8.82 5.80 26.38
C GLU A 130 -9.74 5.74 25.15
N ARG A 131 -9.35 6.39 24.05
CA ARG A 131 -10.08 6.40 22.78
C ARG A 131 -10.05 5.09 21.98
N PHE A 132 -9.24 4.09 22.37
CA PHE A 132 -9.00 2.89 21.53
C PHE A 132 -10.27 2.09 21.24
N GLN A 133 -11.12 1.89 22.24
CA GLN A 133 -12.37 1.13 22.10
C GLN A 133 -13.41 1.89 21.27
N GLU A 134 -13.44 3.22 21.40
CA GLU A 134 -14.28 4.09 20.58
C GLU A 134 -13.83 4.09 19.12
N ASP A 135 -12.54 4.27 18.86
CA ASP A 135 -11.97 4.23 17.52
C ASP A 135 -12.29 2.90 16.81
N ARG A 136 -12.24 1.77 17.55
CA ARG A 136 -12.60 0.44 17.04
C ARG A 136 -14.09 0.34 16.70
N ARG A 137 -14.97 0.84 17.58
CA ARG A 137 -16.42 0.85 17.37
C ARG A 137 -16.80 1.70 16.15
N GLU A 138 -16.32 2.94 16.08
CA GLU A 138 -16.60 3.86 14.97
C GLU A 138 -16.13 3.30 13.63
N LEU A 139 -14.93 2.72 13.59
CA LEU A 139 -14.41 2.05 12.40
C LEU A 139 -15.36 0.94 11.94
N ARG A 140 -15.73 0.04 12.85
CA ARG A 140 -16.60 -1.10 12.56
C ARG A 140 -17.96 -0.64 12.04
N GLU A 141 -18.61 0.27 12.75
CA GLU A 141 -19.93 0.79 12.37
C GLU A 141 -19.87 1.48 11.00
N THR A 142 -18.88 2.34 10.76
CA THR A 142 -18.75 3.06 9.49
C THR A 142 -18.53 2.10 8.32
N VAL A 143 -17.67 1.08 8.48
CA VAL A 143 -17.44 0.08 7.43
C VAL A 143 -18.70 -0.76 7.19
N HIS A 144 -19.43 -1.15 8.24
CA HIS A 144 -20.69 -1.87 8.07
C HIS A 144 -21.76 -1.02 7.39
N THR A 145 -21.89 0.27 7.73
CA THR A 145 -22.83 1.17 7.05
C THR A 145 -22.54 1.22 5.55
N ILE A 146 -21.27 1.34 5.15
CA ILE A 146 -20.87 1.34 3.74
C ILE A 146 -21.19 0.00 3.05
N LEU A 147 -20.90 -1.12 3.70
CA LEU A 147 -20.99 -2.45 3.07
C LEU A 147 -22.35 -3.12 3.16
N SER A 148 -23.22 -2.69 4.08
CA SER A 148 -24.60 -3.19 4.20
C SER A 148 -25.40 -3.09 2.90
N VAL A 149 -25.02 -2.13 2.04
CA VAL A 149 -25.61 -1.91 0.70
C VAL A 149 -25.19 -2.99 -0.31
N THR A 150 -24.06 -3.70 -0.09
CA THR A 150 -23.39 -4.53 -1.11
C THR A 150 -23.62 -6.05 -0.99
N ARG A 151 -24.28 -6.54 0.09
CA ARG A 151 -24.58 -7.97 0.33
C ARG A 151 -23.41 -8.93 0.01
N VAL A 152 -22.24 -8.69 0.59
CA VAL A 152 -21.07 -9.55 0.36
C VAL A 152 -20.96 -10.63 1.44
N ASP A 153 -20.68 -11.88 1.04
CA ASP A 153 -20.29 -12.95 1.95
C ASP A 153 -18.95 -12.59 2.63
N MET A 154 -19.02 -12.23 3.91
CA MET A 154 -17.85 -11.82 4.70
C MET A 154 -17.37 -13.01 5.52
N ASP A 155 -16.16 -13.51 5.23
CA ASP A 155 -15.58 -14.56 6.07
C ASP A 155 -15.41 -14.01 7.50
N ARG A 156 -15.91 -14.77 8.47
CA ARG A 156 -15.95 -14.38 9.89
C ARG A 156 -16.71 -13.06 10.17
N ASN A 157 -17.57 -12.62 9.24
CA ASN A 157 -18.37 -11.38 9.34
C ASN A 157 -17.59 -10.08 9.59
N ASN A 158 -16.28 -10.05 9.33
CA ASN A 158 -15.45 -8.86 9.51
C ASN A 158 -14.80 -8.44 8.16
N PRO A 159 -15.24 -7.35 7.52
CA PRO A 159 -14.70 -6.88 6.24
C PRO A 159 -13.24 -6.39 6.34
N LEU A 160 -12.78 -6.03 7.54
CA LEU A 160 -11.38 -5.64 7.78
C LEU A 160 -10.40 -6.78 7.49
N ASN A 161 -10.86 -8.04 7.50
CA ASN A 161 -10.07 -9.20 7.08
C ASN A 161 -9.50 -9.03 5.67
N LEU A 162 -10.24 -8.37 4.76
CA LEU A 162 -9.83 -8.10 3.38
C LEU A 162 -9.35 -6.65 3.18
N ILE A 163 -9.99 -5.66 3.84
CA ILE A 163 -9.64 -4.24 3.65
C ILE A 163 -8.21 -3.98 4.11
N LEU A 164 -7.83 -4.37 5.33
CA LEU A 164 -6.52 -4.06 5.90
C LEU A 164 -5.34 -4.53 5.01
N PRO A 165 -5.26 -5.81 4.58
CA PRO A 165 -4.19 -6.27 3.70
C PRO A 165 -4.17 -5.59 2.33
N ALA A 166 -5.31 -5.15 1.80
CA ALA A 166 -5.41 -4.55 0.47
C ALA A 166 -5.14 -3.04 0.48
N TYR A 167 -5.48 -2.36 1.57
CA TYR A 167 -5.45 -0.90 1.69
C TYR A 167 -4.18 -0.39 2.37
N GLU A 168 -3.87 -0.87 3.59
CA GLU A 168 -2.93 -0.19 4.50
C GLU A 168 -1.52 -0.08 3.92
N THR A 169 -1.07 -1.17 3.31
CA THR A 169 0.26 -1.22 2.70
C THR A 169 0.27 -0.57 1.32
N LEU A 170 -0.84 -0.60 0.59
CA LEU A 170 -0.92 -0.09 -0.79
C LEU A 170 -0.79 1.43 -0.82
N TRP A 171 -1.55 2.16 0.01
CA TRP A 171 -1.54 3.63 -0.03
C TRP A 171 -0.17 4.21 0.32
N ARG A 172 0.60 3.52 1.17
CA ARG A 172 1.95 3.94 1.56
C ARG A 172 2.91 3.87 0.37
N VAL A 173 2.87 2.78 -0.39
CA VAL A 173 3.71 2.61 -1.59
C VAL A 173 3.31 3.61 -2.66
N VAL A 174 2.00 3.81 -2.87
CA VAL A 174 1.47 4.80 -3.82
C VAL A 174 1.93 6.20 -3.45
N LEU A 175 1.88 6.59 -2.17
CA LEU A 175 2.37 7.88 -1.71
C LEU A 175 3.84 8.09 -2.10
N ARG A 176 4.73 7.14 -1.79
CA ARG A 176 6.16 7.30 -2.09
C ARG A 176 6.43 7.30 -3.59
N GLY A 177 5.77 6.42 -4.36
CA GLY A 177 5.89 6.41 -5.82
C GLY A 177 5.43 7.73 -6.44
N PHE A 178 4.37 8.33 -5.92
CA PHE A 178 3.91 9.65 -6.36
C PHE A 178 4.91 10.77 -6.01
N LEU A 179 5.47 10.78 -4.80
CA LEU A 179 6.46 11.77 -4.37
C LEU A 179 7.75 11.69 -5.20
N GLU A 180 8.26 10.48 -5.44
CA GLU A 180 9.44 10.22 -6.26
C GLU A 180 9.29 10.73 -7.69
N VAL A 181 8.17 10.39 -8.33
CA VAL A 181 7.97 10.73 -9.74
C VAL A 181 7.64 12.22 -9.94
N THR A 182 6.96 12.84 -8.97
CA THR A 182 6.41 14.19 -9.13
C THR A 182 7.33 15.27 -8.56
N PHE A 183 7.92 15.06 -7.38
CA PHE A 183 8.53 16.14 -6.62
C PHE A 183 10.03 15.99 -6.34
N ARG A 184 10.63 14.81 -6.59
CA ARG A 184 12.08 14.58 -6.38
C ARG A 184 12.97 15.07 -7.53
N GLY A 185 12.39 15.57 -8.62
CA GLY A 185 13.14 16.27 -9.67
C GLY A 185 14.10 15.39 -10.48
N ALA A 186 13.81 14.10 -10.65
CA ALA A 186 14.62 13.21 -11.47
C ALA A 186 14.77 13.72 -12.92
N GLU A 187 15.96 13.59 -13.50
CA GLU A 187 16.28 14.04 -14.87
C GLU A 187 15.31 13.46 -15.90
N ALA A 188 15.06 12.15 -15.84
CA ALA A 188 14.10 11.44 -16.70
C ALA A 188 12.63 11.50 -16.20
N GLY A 189 12.33 12.38 -15.25
CA GLY A 189 11.03 12.44 -14.60
C GLY A 189 9.89 12.78 -15.57
N THR A 190 10.16 13.59 -16.60
CA THR A 190 9.15 13.96 -17.61
C THR A 190 8.69 12.74 -18.41
N GLU A 191 9.62 11.88 -18.80
CA GLU A 191 9.35 10.64 -19.53
C GLU A 191 8.58 9.65 -18.65
N TRP A 192 8.94 9.55 -17.36
CA TRP A 192 8.22 8.70 -16.40
C TRP A 192 6.77 9.13 -16.24
N ARG A 193 6.52 10.44 -16.11
CA ARG A 193 5.17 10.99 -16.01
C ARG A 193 4.37 10.76 -17.29
N GLN A 194 5.00 10.86 -18.45
CA GLN A 194 4.35 10.57 -19.72
C GLN A 194 3.97 9.08 -19.86
N LEU A 195 4.85 8.16 -19.48
CA LEU A 195 4.55 6.73 -19.42
C LEU A 195 3.34 6.42 -18.54
N LEU A 196 3.31 7.02 -17.35
CA LEU A 196 2.21 6.86 -16.39
C LEU A 196 0.90 7.39 -16.97
N LYS A 197 0.90 8.56 -17.62
CA LYS A 197 -0.30 9.09 -18.30
C LYS A 197 -0.81 8.17 -19.41
N THR A 198 0.09 7.63 -20.24
CA THR A 198 -0.27 6.65 -21.26
C THR A 198 -0.89 5.40 -20.65
N PHE A 199 -0.32 4.89 -19.56
CA PHE A 199 -0.88 3.77 -18.83
C PHE A 199 -2.23 4.09 -18.16
N LEU A 200 -2.42 5.29 -17.62
CA LEU A 200 -3.71 5.70 -17.06
C LEU A 200 -4.82 5.73 -18.14
N ALA A 201 -4.48 6.09 -19.38
CA ALA A 201 -5.41 6.10 -20.49
C ALA A 201 -5.80 4.67 -20.94
N ASP A 202 -4.81 3.78 -21.04
CA ASP A 202 -4.96 2.37 -21.42
C ASP A 202 -4.31 1.46 -20.36
N PRO A 203 -5.04 1.12 -19.28
CA PRO A 203 -4.44 0.50 -18.10
C PRO A 203 -4.15 -0.98 -18.26
N THR A 204 -3.87 -1.48 -19.47
CA THR A 204 -3.63 -2.88 -19.84
C THR A 204 -2.32 -3.45 -19.29
N LEU A 205 -2.23 -4.78 -19.14
CA LEU A 205 -0.98 -5.42 -18.73
C LEU A 205 0.14 -5.20 -19.77
N SER A 206 -0.22 -5.13 -21.06
CA SER A 206 0.71 -4.83 -22.14
C SER A 206 1.24 -3.40 -22.01
N THR A 207 0.38 -2.39 -21.82
CA THR A 207 0.83 -1.01 -21.63
C THR A 207 1.64 -0.84 -20.34
N PHE A 208 1.29 -1.55 -19.26
CA PHE A 208 2.06 -1.55 -18.00
C PHE A 208 3.52 -2.00 -18.20
N LYS A 209 3.73 -3.04 -19.03
CA LYS A 209 5.05 -3.65 -19.29
C LYS A 209 5.79 -3.03 -20.48
N ARG A 210 5.10 -2.27 -21.32
CA ARG A 210 5.69 -1.67 -22.53
C ARG A 210 6.78 -0.69 -22.15
N THR A 211 7.98 -0.92 -22.68
CA THR A 211 9.09 0.02 -22.60
C THR A 211 8.90 1.14 -23.61
N ASN A 212 9.28 2.37 -23.27
CA ASN A 212 9.38 3.43 -24.28
C ASN A 212 10.71 3.31 -25.04
N ASP A 213 10.72 3.75 -26.29
CA ASP A 213 11.86 3.60 -27.19
C ASP A 213 13.04 4.53 -26.84
N LEU A 214 12.78 5.66 -26.18
CA LEU A 214 13.81 6.67 -25.85
C LEU A 214 14.67 6.24 -24.67
N THR A 215 14.04 5.84 -23.57
CA THR A 215 14.72 5.53 -22.31
C THR A 215 14.71 4.04 -22.00
N GLY A 216 13.96 3.19 -22.71
CA GLY A 216 13.86 1.76 -22.41
C GLY A 216 13.18 1.47 -21.06
N ILE A 217 12.41 2.41 -20.52
CA ILE A 217 11.72 2.31 -19.23
C ILE A 217 10.23 1.99 -19.44
N SER A 218 9.66 1.20 -18.54
CA SER A 218 8.22 0.91 -18.46
C SER A 218 7.63 1.38 -17.13
N VAL A 219 6.31 1.45 -17.03
CA VAL A 219 5.62 1.69 -15.75
C VAL A 219 5.94 0.56 -14.75
N ALA A 220 6.07 -0.68 -15.23
CA ALA A 220 6.49 -1.80 -14.41
C ALA A 220 7.86 -1.57 -13.72
N PHE A 221 8.81 -0.92 -14.38
CA PHE A 221 10.12 -0.60 -13.79
C PHE A 221 10.03 0.51 -12.73
N ILE A 222 9.22 1.55 -12.98
CA ILE A 222 8.95 2.60 -11.99
C ILE A 222 8.31 2.01 -10.73
N VAL A 223 7.35 1.11 -10.90
CA VAL A 223 6.68 0.43 -9.78
C VAL A 223 7.63 -0.54 -9.07
N ALA A 224 8.43 -1.30 -9.81
CA ALA A 224 9.41 -2.21 -9.22
C ALA A 224 10.44 -1.45 -8.37
N GLU A 225 10.88 -0.28 -8.84
CA GLU A 225 11.78 0.57 -8.07
C GLU A 225 11.13 1.17 -6.84
N THR A 226 9.87 1.62 -6.96
CA THR A 226 9.08 2.07 -5.80
C THR A 226 8.97 0.96 -4.75
N LEU A 227 8.67 -0.27 -5.17
CA LEU A 227 8.53 -1.42 -4.26
C LEU A 227 9.85 -1.87 -3.64
N ARG A 228 10.96 -1.71 -4.34
CA ARG A 228 12.31 -2.00 -3.82
C ARG A 228 12.69 -0.97 -2.77
N LEU A 229 12.58 0.31 -3.11
CA LEU A 229 13.03 1.37 -2.21
C LEU A 229 12.06 1.53 -1.02
N TYR A 230 10.76 1.28 -1.23
CA TYR A 230 9.70 1.44 -0.23
C TYR A 230 8.84 0.17 -0.11
N PRO A 231 9.40 -0.95 0.40
CA PRO A 231 8.66 -2.19 0.46
C PRO A 231 7.47 -2.07 1.42
N PRO A 232 6.26 -2.49 1.01
CA PRO A 232 5.06 -2.36 1.84
C PRO A 232 5.17 -3.09 3.19
N THR A 233 5.95 -4.19 3.23
CA THR A 233 6.33 -4.88 4.47
C THR A 233 7.84 -4.76 4.67
N ARG A 234 8.26 -3.79 5.50
CA ARG A 234 9.68 -3.53 5.82
C ARG A 234 10.33 -4.68 6.58
N ARG A 235 9.57 -5.34 7.47
CA ARG A 235 10.05 -6.44 8.31
C ARG A 235 9.04 -7.57 8.36
N ILE A 236 9.51 -8.81 8.20
CA ILE A 236 8.69 -10.02 8.29
C ILE A 236 9.00 -10.71 9.63
N TYR A 237 8.08 -10.57 10.59
CA TYR A 237 8.23 -11.14 11.92
C TYR A 237 7.76 -12.60 11.99
N ARG A 238 8.47 -13.43 12.75
CA ARG A 238 8.14 -14.82 13.05
C ARG A 238 8.45 -15.14 14.51
N ASP A 239 7.53 -15.86 15.14
CA ASP A 239 7.75 -16.43 16.45
C ASP A 239 8.43 -17.80 16.35
N THR A 240 9.25 -18.10 17.33
CA THR A 240 9.78 -19.43 17.60
C THR A 240 9.26 -19.91 18.95
N LYS A 241 9.19 -21.23 19.13
CA LYS A 241 8.72 -21.81 20.39
C LYS A 241 9.64 -21.35 21.54
N PRO A 242 9.09 -20.95 22.71
CA PRO A 242 9.89 -20.66 23.88
C PRO A 242 10.71 -21.88 24.32
N LYS A 243 11.95 -21.64 24.78
CA LYS A 243 12.88 -22.70 25.20
C LYS A 243 12.49 -23.33 26.53
N VAL A 244 11.83 -22.56 27.40
CA VAL A 244 11.31 -23.00 28.69
C VAL A 244 9.80 -22.89 28.65
N LYS A 245 9.11 -23.84 29.28
CA LYS A 245 7.66 -23.76 29.48
C LYS A 245 7.37 -22.48 30.27
N ASP A 246 6.46 -21.65 29.77
CA ASP A 246 6.05 -20.35 30.31
C ASP A 246 6.91 -19.12 29.93
N ASP A 247 7.98 -19.29 29.14
CA ASP A 247 8.67 -18.13 28.52
C ASP A 247 7.85 -17.55 27.34
N PRO A 248 7.96 -16.24 27.05
CA PRO A 248 7.42 -15.67 25.82
C PRO A 248 8.16 -16.22 24.58
N PRO A 249 7.47 -16.37 23.43
CA PRO A 249 8.11 -16.72 22.16
C PRO A 249 9.24 -15.75 21.79
N ALA A 250 10.35 -16.24 21.24
CA ALA A 250 11.37 -15.37 20.69
C ALA A 250 10.95 -14.87 19.29
N HIS A 251 11.05 -13.56 19.08
CA HIS A 251 10.71 -12.89 17.83
C HIS A 251 11.92 -12.76 16.91
N PHE A 252 11.82 -13.26 15.68
CA PHE A 252 12.77 -13.04 14.61
C PHE A 252 12.15 -12.15 13.54
N ALA A 253 12.95 -11.28 12.92
CA ALA A 253 12.51 -10.45 11.83
C ALA A 253 13.50 -10.53 10.66
N ALA A 254 12.99 -10.85 9.47
CA ALA A 254 13.74 -10.56 8.24
C ALA A 254 13.54 -9.09 7.89
N ASP A 255 14.64 -8.33 7.79
CA ASP A 255 14.60 -6.92 7.38
C ASP A 255 14.66 -6.81 5.85
N ILE A 256 13.48 -6.64 5.26
CA ILE A 256 13.28 -6.59 3.81
C ILE A 256 13.77 -5.26 3.25
N GLU A 257 13.52 -4.17 3.98
CA GLU A 257 13.98 -2.84 3.58
C GLU A 257 15.50 -2.76 3.56
N PHE A 258 16.17 -3.26 4.59
CA PHE A 258 17.62 -3.36 4.60
C PHE A 258 18.13 -4.18 3.41
N LEU A 259 17.55 -5.36 3.19
CA LEU A 259 17.94 -6.24 2.07
C LEU A 259 17.75 -5.57 0.69
N HIS A 260 16.71 -4.75 0.54
CA HIS A 260 16.43 -4.03 -0.71
C HIS A 260 17.31 -2.80 -0.91
N ARG A 261 17.97 -2.33 0.14
CA ARG A 261 18.82 -1.13 0.15
C ARG A 261 20.30 -1.45 0.36
N ASP A 262 20.67 -2.71 0.54
CA ASP A 262 22.07 -3.14 0.72
C ASP A 262 22.88 -2.87 -0.55
N ALA A 263 23.87 -1.97 -0.45
CA ALA A 263 24.75 -1.62 -1.56
C ALA A 263 25.58 -2.81 -2.08
N LYS A 264 25.83 -3.82 -1.25
CA LYS A 264 26.50 -5.07 -1.69
C LYS A 264 25.63 -5.87 -2.64
N ILE A 265 24.32 -5.68 -2.62
CA ILE A 265 23.36 -6.34 -3.51
C ILE A 265 23.03 -5.43 -4.68
N TRP A 266 22.67 -4.17 -4.40
CA TRP A 266 22.03 -3.26 -5.35
C TRP A 266 22.95 -2.23 -5.99
N GLY A 267 24.24 -2.19 -5.59
CA GLY A 267 25.22 -1.21 -6.08
C GLY A 267 25.29 0.03 -5.20
N GLU A 268 26.22 0.94 -5.51
CA GLU A 268 26.45 2.16 -4.72
C GLU A 268 25.24 3.11 -4.73
N ASP A 269 24.41 3.06 -5.77
CA ASP A 269 23.17 3.81 -5.92
C ASP A 269 21.96 3.12 -5.25
N SER A 270 22.17 2.17 -4.32
CA SER A 270 21.10 1.37 -3.71
C SER A 270 20.06 2.20 -2.97
N LEU A 271 20.41 3.40 -2.52
CA LEU A 271 19.53 4.33 -1.83
C LEU A 271 18.84 5.34 -2.78
N SER A 272 19.22 5.35 -4.05
CA SER A 272 18.65 6.23 -5.07
C SER A 272 17.47 5.57 -5.77
N PHE A 273 16.44 6.36 -6.10
CA PHE A 273 15.33 5.90 -6.91
C PHE A 273 15.74 5.87 -8.39
N ASN A 274 16.04 4.67 -8.90
CA ASN A 274 16.54 4.46 -10.26
C ASN A 274 15.76 3.37 -11.02
N PRO A 275 14.66 3.70 -11.71
CA PRO A 275 13.92 2.74 -12.55
C PRO A 275 14.75 2.07 -13.64
N SER A 276 15.85 2.70 -14.10
CA SER A 276 16.71 2.11 -15.15
C SER A 276 17.44 0.85 -14.71
N ARG A 277 17.60 0.61 -13.39
CA ARG A 277 18.25 -0.61 -12.89
C ARG A 277 17.56 -1.90 -13.31
N TRP A 278 16.28 -1.81 -13.65
CA TRP A 278 15.45 -2.97 -14.00
C TRP A 278 15.66 -3.46 -15.42
N LYS A 279 16.41 -2.72 -16.24
CA LYS A 279 16.82 -3.17 -17.58
C LYS A 279 17.73 -4.40 -17.50
N ASP A 280 18.70 -4.36 -16.60
CA ASP A 280 19.78 -5.36 -16.49
C ASP A 280 19.95 -5.84 -15.04
N VAL A 281 18.84 -6.21 -14.39
CA VAL A 281 18.85 -6.60 -12.99
C VAL A 281 19.53 -7.98 -12.80
N SER A 282 20.59 -8.01 -11.98
CA SER A 282 21.35 -9.23 -11.71
C SER A 282 20.49 -10.29 -10.98
N LYS A 283 20.88 -11.56 -11.09
CA LYS A 283 20.22 -12.66 -10.35
C LYS A 283 20.21 -12.43 -8.84
N LYS A 284 21.32 -11.90 -8.29
CA LYS A 284 21.45 -11.54 -6.87
C LYS A 284 20.41 -10.51 -6.45
N CYS A 285 20.20 -9.46 -7.25
CA CYS A 285 19.16 -8.46 -7.01
C CYS A 285 17.75 -9.07 -7.09
N GLN A 286 17.49 -9.92 -8.09
CA GLN A 286 16.20 -10.59 -8.25
C GLN A 286 15.85 -11.47 -7.04
N ASP A 287 16.83 -12.19 -6.47
CA ASP A 287 16.63 -13.05 -5.29
C ASP A 287 16.44 -12.24 -4.00
N ALA A 288 17.05 -11.05 -3.91
CA ALA A 288 16.82 -10.10 -2.82
C ALA A 288 15.47 -9.37 -2.92
N TYR A 289 14.91 -9.23 -4.13
CA TYR A 289 13.67 -8.51 -4.37
C TYR A 289 12.42 -9.31 -3.95
N MET A 290 11.92 -8.99 -2.75
CA MET A 290 10.79 -9.67 -2.11
C MET A 290 9.74 -8.73 -1.47
N PRO A 291 9.25 -7.70 -2.19
CA PRO A 291 8.29 -6.73 -1.62
C PRO A 291 6.92 -7.35 -1.34
N PHE A 292 6.65 -8.52 -1.92
CA PHE A 292 5.42 -9.29 -1.78
C PHE A 292 5.59 -10.53 -0.88
N GLY A 293 6.64 -10.55 -0.06
CA GLY A 293 7.00 -11.69 0.79
C GLY A 293 7.62 -12.84 0.02
N TRP A 294 7.75 -13.98 0.70
CA TRP A 294 8.43 -15.16 0.20
C TRP A 294 7.64 -16.44 0.48
N LYS A 295 7.99 -17.53 -0.23
CA LYS A 295 7.41 -18.86 0.02
C LYS A 295 7.58 -19.24 1.49
N PRO A 296 6.56 -19.82 2.15
CA PRO A 296 5.27 -20.26 1.59
C PRO A 296 4.15 -19.18 1.63
N PHE A 297 4.47 -17.97 2.06
CA PHE A 297 3.53 -16.90 2.38
C PHE A 297 3.55 -15.72 1.39
N THR A 298 3.68 -16.02 0.09
CA THR A 298 3.70 -15.01 -0.97
C THR A 298 2.34 -14.30 -1.09
N CYS A 299 2.37 -12.98 -1.25
CA CYS A 299 1.18 -12.16 -1.51
C CYS A 299 0.41 -12.66 -2.74
N PRO A 300 -0.93 -12.78 -2.68
CA PRO A 300 -1.72 -13.29 -3.81
C PRO A 300 -1.76 -12.34 -5.01
N THR A 301 -1.35 -11.08 -4.86
CA THR A 301 -1.41 -10.05 -5.91
C THR A 301 -0.07 -9.81 -6.61
N LYS A 302 0.97 -10.58 -6.27
CA LYS A 302 2.37 -10.30 -6.66
C LYS A 302 2.57 -10.14 -8.17
N ASP A 303 1.94 -10.99 -8.98
CA ASP A 303 2.34 -11.18 -10.38
C ASP A 303 1.69 -10.20 -11.36
N ASP A 304 0.58 -9.56 -10.97
CA ASP A 304 -0.17 -8.63 -11.84
C ASP A 304 -0.86 -7.54 -11.01
N PHE A 305 -1.93 -7.89 -10.28
CA PHE A 305 -2.81 -6.91 -9.64
C PHE A 305 -2.09 -5.89 -8.75
N GLY A 306 -1.17 -6.34 -7.89
CA GLY A 306 -0.47 -5.48 -6.94
C GLY A 306 0.36 -4.41 -7.65
N PRO A 307 1.38 -4.78 -8.44
CA PRO A 307 2.17 -3.84 -9.21
C PRO A 307 1.33 -2.94 -10.14
N ARG A 308 0.36 -3.53 -10.85
CA ARG A 308 -0.47 -2.78 -11.82
C ARG A 308 -1.37 -1.75 -11.12
N MET A 309 -1.94 -2.08 -9.97
CA MET A 309 -2.74 -1.15 -9.15
C MET A 309 -1.89 -0.02 -8.55
N ILE A 310 -0.65 -0.31 -8.11
CA ILE A 310 0.28 0.73 -7.66
C ILE A 310 0.56 1.71 -8.80
N GLY A 311 0.90 1.20 -9.98
CA GLY A 311 1.14 2.02 -11.17
C GLY A 311 -0.07 2.87 -11.53
N LEU A 312 -1.28 2.31 -11.41
CA LEU A 312 -2.53 3.00 -11.74
C LEU A 312 -2.80 4.17 -10.80
N ALA A 313 -2.69 3.93 -9.49
CA ALA A 313 -2.91 4.94 -8.48
C ALA A 313 -1.85 6.06 -8.53
N VAL A 314 -0.57 5.70 -8.73
CA VAL A 314 0.50 6.68 -8.94
C VAL A 314 0.23 7.49 -10.21
N ALA A 315 -0.17 6.85 -11.30
CA ALA A 315 -0.45 7.54 -12.56
C ALA A 315 -1.61 8.54 -12.44
N ALA A 316 -2.67 8.19 -11.70
CA ALA A 316 -3.80 9.10 -11.47
C ALA A 316 -3.39 10.35 -10.69
N LEU A 317 -2.57 10.18 -9.63
CA LEU A 317 -2.06 11.30 -8.85
C LEU A 317 -1.09 12.16 -9.68
N VAL A 318 -0.18 11.54 -10.42
CA VAL A 318 0.77 12.24 -11.30
C VAL A 318 0.03 13.06 -12.35
N ALA A 319 -0.94 12.48 -13.04
CA ALA A 319 -1.67 13.15 -14.11
C ALA A 319 -2.42 14.40 -13.64
N GLU A 320 -2.89 14.41 -12.38
CA GLU A 320 -3.60 15.56 -11.81
C GLU A 320 -2.65 16.62 -11.22
N PHE A 321 -1.56 16.19 -10.56
CA PHE A 321 -0.74 17.08 -9.74
C PHE A 321 0.65 17.41 -10.30
N GLU A 322 1.04 16.90 -11.48
CA GLU A 322 2.35 17.22 -12.05
C GLU A 322 2.51 18.68 -12.53
N HIS A 323 1.42 19.37 -12.85
CA HIS A 323 1.41 20.73 -13.40
C HIS A 323 0.55 21.65 -12.55
N GLY A 324 1.03 22.87 -12.31
CA GLY A 324 0.28 23.87 -11.54
C GLY A 324 0.19 23.59 -10.03
N TRP A 325 0.88 22.56 -9.52
CA TRP A 325 0.94 22.25 -8.10
C TRP A 325 2.38 22.25 -7.56
N THR A 326 2.49 22.61 -6.29
CA THR A 326 3.69 22.52 -5.46
C THR A 326 3.31 21.87 -4.13
N TRP A 327 4.28 21.68 -3.25
CA TRP A 327 4.07 21.16 -1.91
C TRP A 327 4.58 22.13 -0.85
N ARG A 328 4.00 22.01 0.35
CA ARG A 328 4.49 22.65 1.57
C ARG A 328 4.26 21.73 2.75
N ALA A 329 5.15 21.74 3.73
CA ALA A 329 5.01 20.98 4.96
C ALA A 329 5.18 21.91 6.17
N ALA A 330 4.37 21.72 7.21
CA ALA A 330 4.51 22.48 8.44
C ALA A 330 5.64 21.94 9.33
N ARG A 331 5.90 20.63 9.26
CA ARG A 331 7.00 19.96 9.96
C ARG A 331 8.21 19.80 9.05
N SER A 332 9.40 19.99 9.60
CA SER A 332 10.67 19.78 8.90
C SER A 332 10.83 18.34 8.41
N GLU A 333 10.45 17.38 9.24
CA GLU A 333 10.51 15.93 8.97
C GLU A 333 9.50 15.46 7.91
N ASP A 334 8.50 16.29 7.59
CA ASP A 334 7.51 16.02 6.55
C ASP A 334 7.89 16.68 5.21
N GLN A 335 9.02 17.40 5.14
CA GLN A 335 9.52 17.92 3.87
C GLN A 335 9.96 16.77 2.96
N ILE A 336 9.83 17.00 1.65
CA ILE A 336 10.31 16.03 0.67
C ILE A 336 11.82 16.22 0.57
N ASP A 337 12.57 15.40 1.30
CA ASP A 337 14.03 15.33 1.19
C ASP A 337 14.41 15.07 -0.28
N VAL A 338 15.53 15.60 -0.73
CA VAL A 338 16.10 15.34 -2.07
C VAL A 338 17.19 14.27 -2.01
N ASP A 339 17.76 14.02 -0.83
CA ASP A 339 18.79 13.04 -0.58
C ASP A 339 18.21 11.76 0.02
N GLY A 340 18.78 10.61 -0.36
CA GLY A 340 18.39 9.30 0.19
C GLY A 340 16.91 8.92 0.01
N PRO A 341 16.47 7.82 0.65
CA PRO A 341 15.09 7.34 0.56
C PRO A 341 14.13 8.19 1.42
N LEU A 342 12.92 8.40 0.93
CA LEU A 342 11.79 9.00 1.65
C LEU A 342 11.45 8.24 2.95
N GLU A 343 10.97 9.00 3.93
CA GLU A 343 10.57 8.49 5.23
C GLU A 343 9.46 7.44 5.15
N ALA A 344 9.62 6.35 5.89
CA ALA A 344 8.78 5.15 5.81
C ALA A 344 7.90 4.94 7.05
N GLU A 345 7.96 5.85 8.03
CA GLU A 345 7.15 5.75 9.24
C GLU A 345 5.67 6.08 8.97
N ARG A 346 4.83 5.73 9.97
CA ARG A 346 3.37 5.77 9.78
C ARG A 346 2.76 7.16 9.91
N ASP A 347 3.50 8.04 10.56
CA ASP A 347 3.24 9.44 10.86
C ASP A 347 4.06 10.40 9.99
N SER A 348 4.86 9.90 9.04
CA SER A 348 5.54 10.72 8.04
C SER A 348 4.54 11.36 7.06
N TYR A 349 4.84 12.59 6.65
CA TYR A 349 4.10 13.40 5.69
C TYR A 349 2.70 13.83 6.14
N VAL A 350 2.39 13.74 7.44
CA VAL A 350 1.05 14.09 7.96
C VAL A 350 0.72 15.58 7.84
N THR A 351 1.73 16.44 7.81
CA THR A 351 1.57 17.89 7.56
C THR A 351 1.88 18.30 6.12
N LEU A 352 2.21 17.35 5.25
CA LEU A 352 2.50 17.64 3.84
C LEU A 352 1.21 17.98 3.10
N GLN A 353 1.23 19.13 2.42
CA GLN A 353 0.11 19.67 1.66
C GLN A 353 0.50 19.92 0.21
N LEU A 354 -0.42 19.65 -0.71
CA LEU A 354 -0.36 20.11 -2.10
C LEU A 354 -1.00 21.50 -2.19
N ALA A 355 -0.31 22.46 -2.80
CA ALA A 355 -0.80 23.82 -3.02
C ALA A 355 -0.70 24.17 -4.50
N LYS A 356 -1.66 24.95 -5.02
CA LYS A 356 -1.56 25.47 -6.40
C LYS A 356 -0.38 26.44 -6.48
N ARG A 357 0.38 26.37 -7.58
CA ARG A 357 1.41 27.39 -7.88
C ARG A 357 0.69 28.69 -8.22
N GLU A 358 1.17 29.79 -7.66
CA GLU A 358 0.71 31.14 -7.99
C GLU A 358 1.01 31.51 -9.45
#